data_AF-A0A2T0AXA8-F1
#
_entry.id   AF-A0A2T0AXA8-F1
#
_cell.length_a   1.000
_cell.length_b   1.000
_cell.length_c   1.000
_cell.angle_alpha   90.00
_cell.angle_beta   90.00
_cell.angle_gamma   90.00
#
_symmetry.space_group_name_H-M   'P 1'
#
loop_
_entity.id
_entity.type
_entity.pdbx_description
1 polymer ?
#
loop_
_entity_poly.entity_id
_entity_poly.type
_entity_poly.pdbx_seq_one_letter_code
_entity_poly.pdbx_strand_id
1 'polypeptide(L)'
;MKVKEEHLMKRFKDITNKEMPKSNLAKDCIKAFVVGGLICDIGQVFNEIYGNLGLGVEETGAFVSITMIFLGSLLTGIGVYDKIGDFAGAGSVVPITGFANSIVAPAMEFKKEGFVFGVAAKMFTIAGPVLVYGIGSSIIVGIIYYFMTLF
;
A
#
# COMPACT_ATOMS: atom_id res chain seq x y z
N MET A 1 4.59 32.30 -28.62
CA MET A 1 5.23 31.66 -27.44
C MET A 1 4.54 30.34 -27.08
N LYS A 2 3.21 30.31 -26.83
CA LYS A 2 2.43 29.08 -26.53
C LYS A 2 2.58 27.91 -27.54
N VAL A 3 2.59 28.19 -28.84
CA VAL A 3 2.73 27.16 -29.91
C VAL A 3 4.07 26.41 -29.83
N LYS A 4 5.13 27.07 -29.33
CA LYS A 4 6.47 26.47 -29.19
C LYS A 4 6.54 25.51 -27.99
N GLU A 5 5.80 25.79 -26.92
CA GLU A 5 5.68 24.92 -25.74
C GLU A 5 4.85 23.67 -26.02
N GLU A 6 3.75 23.78 -26.77
CA GLU A 6 2.96 22.61 -27.20
C GLU A 6 3.76 21.65 -28.08
N HIS A 7 4.57 22.18 -29.02
CA HIS A 7 5.46 21.37 -29.84
C HIS A 7 6.57 20.69 -29.03
N LEU A 8 7.10 21.38 -28.01
CA LEU A 8 8.12 20.83 -27.12
C LEU A 8 7.53 19.69 -26.27
N MET A 9 6.35 19.91 -25.67
CA MET A 9 5.59 18.91 -24.91
C MET A 9 5.27 17.67 -25.76
N LYS A 10 4.81 17.85 -27.01
CA LYS A 10 4.58 16.73 -27.94
C LYS A 10 5.86 15.96 -28.22
N ARG A 11 6.96 16.66 -28.52
CA ARG A 11 8.26 16.02 -28.81
C ARG A 11 8.81 15.26 -27.60
N PHE A 12 8.68 15.81 -26.39
CA PHE A 12 9.00 15.09 -25.16
C PHE A 12 8.13 13.85 -25.00
N LYS A 13 6.81 13.98 -25.18
CA LYS A 13 5.87 12.86 -25.08
C LYS A 13 6.17 11.75 -26.08
N ASP A 14 6.58 12.11 -27.30
CA ASP A 14 6.94 11.16 -28.35
C ASP A 14 8.25 10.42 -28.07
N ILE A 15 9.25 11.11 -27.50
CA ILE A 15 10.51 10.51 -27.06
C ILE A 15 10.23 9.56 -25.89
N THR A 16 9.49 10.04 -24.88
CA THR A 16 9.10 9.22 -23.72
C THR A 16 8.30 7.99 -24.14
N ASN A 17 7.31 8.12 -25.02
CA ASN A 17 6.51 6.99 -25.50
C ASN A 17 7.31 5.97 -26.32
N LYS A 18 8.40 6.40 -26.99
CA LYS A 18 9.28 5.50 -27.75
C LYS A 18 10.26 4.74 -26.87
N GLU A 19 10.72 5.34 -25.78
CA GLU A 19 11.74 4.77 -24.89
C GLU A 19 11.13 4.07 -23.66
N MET A 20 9.85 4.31 -23.37
CA MET A 20 9.16 3.64 -22.26
C MET A 20 9.10 2.12 -22.53
N PRO A 21 9.59 1.29 -21.58
CA PRO A 21 9.44 -0.15 -21.69
C PRO A 21 7.95 -0.47 -21.74
N LYS A 22 7.51 -1.10 -22.84
CA LYS A 22 6.14 -1.61 -22.95
C LYS A 22 5.99 -2.74 -21.94
N SER A 23 5.37 -2.43 -20.80
CA SER A 23 4.94 -3.43 -19.82
C SER A 23 4.05 -4.46 -20.54
N ASN A 24 4.38 -5.73 -20.35
CA ASN A 24 3.51 -6.81 -20.82
C ASN A 24 2.43 -6.99 -19.77
N LEU A 25 1.31 -6.28 -19.92
CA LEU A 25 0.19 -6.27 -18.98
C LEU A 25 -0.15 -7.67 -18.45
N ALA A 26 -0.27 -8.66 -19.33
CA ALA A 26 -0.57 -10.04 -18.93
C ALA A 26 0.50 -10.64 -17.99
N LYS A 27 1.79 -10.41 -18.25
CA LYS A 27 2.88 -10.91 -17.40
C LYS A 27 2.88 -10.21 -16.05
N ASP A 28 2.66 -8.91 -16.03
CA ASP A 28 2.68 -8.12 -14.80
C ASP A 28 1.44 -8.44 -13.93
N CYS A 29 0.28 -8.64 -14.55
CA CYS A 29 -0.91 -9.16 -13.87
C CYS A 29 -0.67 -10.53 -13.24
N ILE A 30 -0.04 -11.48 -13.96
CA ILE A 30 0.25 -12.81 -13.43
C ILE A 30 1.22 -12.71 -12.23
N LYS A 31 2.29 -11.93 -12.36
CA LYS A 31 3.23 -11.71 -11.25
C LYS A 31 2.54 -11.09 -10.04
N ALA A 32 1.73 -10.05 -10.25
CA ALA A 32 1.00 -9.37 -9.20
C ALA A 32 0.01 -10.31 -8.50
N PHE A 33 -0.72 -11.13 -9.26
CA PHE A 33 -1.64 -12.12 -8.72
C PHE A 33 -0.91 -13.18 -7.89
N VAL A 34 0.17 -13.76 -8.42
CA VAL A 34 0.91 -14.82 -7.72
C VAL A 34 1.55 -14.28 -6.45
N VAL A 35 2.27 -13.16 -6.51
CA VAL A 35 2.96 -12.64 -5.32
C VAL A 35 1.96 -12.10 -4.29
N GLY A 36 0.93 -11.38 -4.74
CA GLY A 36 -0.13 -10.90 -3.85
C GLY A 36 -0.88 -12.07 -3.18
N GLY A 37 -1.18 -13.11 -3.95
CA GLY A 37 -1.77 -14.36 -3.44
C GLY A 37 -0.90 -15.01 -2.38
N LEU A 38 0.39 -15.20 -2.63
CA LEU A 38 1.33 -15.78 -1.66
C LEU A 38 1.43 -14.96 -0.37
N ILE A 39 1.38 -13.63 -0.45
CA ILE A 39 1.35 -12.76 0.75
C ILE A 39 0.05 -12.98 1.53
N CYS A 40 -1.09 -13.09 0.84
CA CYS A 40 -2.37 -13.39 1.47
C CYS A 40 -2.39 -14.78 2.11
N ASP A 41 -1.81 -15.79 1.46
CA ASP A 41 -1.69 -17.15 2.00
C ASP A 41 -0.90 -17.16 3.31
N ILE A 42 0.18 -16.36 3.41
CA ILE A 42 0.91 -16.16 4.67
C ILE A 42 -0.01 -15.56 5.75
N GLY A 43 -0.83 -14.57 5.38
CA GLY A 43 -1.83 -13.99 6.29
C GLY A 43 -2.86 -15.03 6.75
N GLN A 44 -3.30 -15.91 5.85
CA GLN A 44 -4.21 -17.00 6.18
C GLN A 44 -3.57 -18.01 7.12
N VAL A 45 -2.29 -18.35 6.96
CA VAL A 45 -1.56 -19.21 7.91
C VAL A 45 -1.59 -18.62 9.32
N PHE A 46 -1.33 -17.32 9.46
CA PHE A 46 -1.44 -16.67 10.77
C PHE A 46 -2.88 -16.66 11.29
N ASN A 47 -3.87 -16.48 10.43
CA ASN A 47 -5.28 -16.53 10.80
C ASN A 47 -5.64 -17.90 11.40
N GLU A 48 -5.22 -18.98 10.75
CA GLU A 48 -5.43 -20.35 11.23
C GLU A 48 -4.67 -20.62 12.54
N ILE A 49 -3.43 -20.15 12.68
CA ILE A 49 -2.66 -20.28 13.92
C ILE A 49 -3.40 -19.61 15.08
N TYR A 50 -3.83 -18.36 14.91
CA TYR A 50 -4.53 -17.60 15.95
C TYR A 50 -5.93 -18.14 16.25
N GLY A 51 -6.66 -18.59 15.23
CA GLY A 51 -7.94 -19.28 15.41
C GLY A 51 -7.79 -20.58 16.20
N ASN A 52 -6.76 -21.37 15.92
CA ASN A 52 -6.46 -22.60 16.66
C ASN A 52 -5.99 -22.36 18.10
N LEU A 53 -5.49 -21.15 18.42
CA LEU A 53 -5.18 -20.73 19.78
C LEU A 53 -6.43 -20.33 20.59
N GLY A 54 -7.62 -20.38 19.98
CA GLY A 54 -8.89 -20.10 20.64
C GLY A 54 -9.24 -18.61 20.72
N LEU A 55 -8.57 -17.75 19.92
CA LEU A 55 -8.88 -16.34 19.85
C LEU A 55 -10.23 -16.10 19.15
N GLY A 56 -10.94 -15.05 19.56
CA GLY A 56 -12.14 -14.61 18.86
C GLY A 56 -11.85 -14.18 17.42
N VAL A 57 -12.87 -14.09 16.56
CA VAL A 57 -12.70 -13.66 15.16
C VAL A 57 -12.11 -12.25 15.05
N GLU A 58 -12.60 -11.32 15.88
CA GLU A 58 -12.10 -9.94 15.91
C GLU A 58 -10.66 -9.86 16.39
N GLU A 59 -10.33 -10.58 17.47
CA GLU A 59 -8.97 -10.64 18.01
C GLU A 59 -8.00 -11.25 16.99
N THR A 60 -8.40 -12.37 16.38
CA THR A 60 -7.65 -13.04 15.32
C THR A 60 -7.33 -12.07 14.19
N GLY A 61 -8.32 -11.34 13.69
CA GLY A 61 -8.11 -10.33 12.64
C GLY A 61 -7.12 -9.23 13.03
N ALA A 62 -7.19 -8.76 14.28
CA ALA A 62 -6.25 -7.78 14.81
C ALA A 62 -4.82 -8.35 14.90
N PHE A 63 -4.64 -9.56 15.44
CA PHE A 63 -3.34 -10.21 15.57
C PHE A 63 -2.72 -10.55 14.20
N VAL A 64 -3.50 -11.04 13.23
CA VAL A 64 -3.01 -11.24 11.85
C VAL A 64 -2.51 -9.92 11.28
N SER A 65 -3.28 -8.85 11.42
CA SER A 65 -2.91 -7.52 10.90
C SER A 65 -1.62 -7.01 11.54
N ILE A 66 -1.49 -7.10 12.86
CA ILE A 66 -0.28 -6.70 13.60
C ILE A 66 0.94 -7.49 13.10
N THR A 67 0.82 -8.82 12.99
CA THR A 67 1.91 -9.68 12.55
C THR A 67 2.32 -9.40 11.11
N MET A 68 1.36 -9.24 10.20
CA MET A 68 1.64 -8.91 8.81
C MET A 68 2.29 -7.52 8.67
N ILE A 69 1.81 -6.50 9.40
CA ILE A 69 2.45 -5.18 9.44
C ILE A 69 3.87 -5.28 9.97
N PHE A 70 4.10 -6.05 11.04
CA PHE A 70 5.42 -6.27 11.60
C PHE A 70 6.37 -6.92 10.58
N LEU A 71 5.94 -8.00 9.92
CA LEU A 71 6.73 -8.68 8.90
C LEU A 71 7.04 -7.76 7.72
N GLY A 72 6.05 -7.01 7.22
CA GLY A 72 6.26 -6.03 6.15
C GLY A 72 7.25 -4.94 6.55
N SER A 73 7.12 -4.41 7.77
CA SER A 73 8.02 -3.41 8.34
C SER A 73 9.45 -3.94 8.51
N LEU A 74 9.59 -5.17 9.00
CA LEU A 74 10.87 -5.84 9.20
C LEU A 74 11.57 -6.09 7.86
N LEU A 75 10.86 -6.68 6.90
CA LEU A 75 11.36 -6.95 5.55
C LEU A 75 11.75 -5.65 4.82
N THR A 76 11.04 -4.56 5.07
CA THR A 76 11.38 -3.22 4.55
C THR A 76 12.66 -2.70 5.21
N GLY A 77 12.77 -2.81 6.53
CA GLY A 77 13.96 -2.37 7.28
C GLY A 77 15.26 -3.06 6.85
N ILE A 78 15.18 -4.31 6.41
CA ILE A 78 16.32 -5.06 5.87
C ILE A 78 16.50 -4.90 4.35
N GLY A 79 15.63 -4.15 3.66
CA GLY A 79 15.70 -3.89 2.22
C GLY A 79 15.29 -5.07 1.32
N VAL A 80 14.58 -6.06 1.86
CA VAL A 80 14.06 -7.21 1.10
C VAL A 80 12.70 -6.88 0.48
N TYR A 81 11.86 -6.15 1.21
CA TYR A 81 10.51 -5.85 0.73
C TYR A 81 10.51 -5.02 -0.56
N ASP A 82 11.41 -4.06 -0.69
CA ASP A 82 11.52 -3.22 -1.90
C ASP A 82 11.83 -4.07 -3.14
N LYS A 83 12.68 -5.11 -3.00
CA LYS A 83 12.99 -6.05 -4.08
C LYS A 83 11.80 -6.92 -4.46
N ILE A 84 11.00 -7.32 -3.47
CA ILE A 84 9.73 -8.01 -3.72
C ILE A 84 8.80 -7.07 -4.49
N GLY A 85 8.78 -5.78 -4.13
CA GLY A 85 8.00 -4.75 -4.80
C GLY A 85 8.36 -4.55 -6.26
N ASP A 86 9.65 -4.44 -6.57
CA ASP A 86 10.15 -4.29 -7.94
C ASP A 86 9.76 -5.47 -8.84
N PHE A 87 9.73 -6.69 -8.28
CA PHE A 87 9.34 -7.89 -9.03
C PHE A 87 7.83 -8.07 -9.15
N ALA A 88 7.10 -7.85 -8.06
CA ALA A 88 5.66 -8.11 -7.96
C ALA A 88 4.78 -6.97 -8.48
N GLY A 89 5.33 -5.76 -8.54
CA GLY A 89 4.58 -4.53 -8.80
C GLY A 89 3.39 -4.41 -7.84
N ALA A 90 2.20 -4.21 -8.42
CA ALA A 90 0.95 -4.03 -7.68
C ALA A 90 0.64 -5.17 -6.68
N GLY A 91 1.12 -6.40 -6.91
CA GLY A 91 0.88 -7.53 -6.02
C GLY A 91 1.50 -7.38 -4.63
N SER A 92 2.57 -6.59 -4.51
CA SER A 92 3.18 -6.25 -3.21
C SER A 92 2.53 -5.04 -2.55
N VAL A 93 1.98 -4.11 -3.34
CA VAL A 93 1.47 -2.82 -2.85
C VAL A 93 0.06 -2.96 -2.25
N VAL A 94 -0.77 -3.85 -2.82
CA VAL A 94 -2.16 -4.04 -2.40
C VAL A 94 -2.31 -4.68 -1.01
N PRO A 95 -1.54 -5.72 -0.62
CA PRO A 95 -1.62 -6.29 0.72
C PRO A 95 -1.19 -5.32 1.82
N ILE A 96 -1.64 -5.56 3.06
CA ILE A 96 -1.33 -4.69 4.23
C ILE A 96 0.19 -4.53 4.49
N THR A 97 0.99 -5.52 4.09
CA THR A 97 2.46 -5.46 4.14
C THR A 97 3.03 -4.36 3.22
N GLY A 98 2.37 -4.08 2.10
CA GLY A 98 2.75 -3.02 1.16
C GLY A 98 2.49 -1.64 1.74
N PHE A 99 1.36 -1.49 2.44
CA PHE A 99 1.10 -0.30 3.25
C PHE A 99 2.18 -0.08 4.30
N ALA A 100 2.58 -1.14 5.03
CA ALA A 100 3.67 -1.06 6.00
C ALA A 100 5.00 -0.61 5.35
N ASN A 101 5.36 -1.16 4.20
CA ASN A 101 6.53 -0.73 3.43
C ASN A 101 6.45 0.75 3.05
N SER A 102 5.31 1.21 2.53
CA SER A 102 5.10 2.60 2.12
C SER A 102 5.27 3.59 3.27
N ILE A 103 5.01 3.18 4.52
CA ILE A 103 5.22 4.01 5.72
C ILE A 103 6.66 3.92 6.23
N VAL A 104 7.22 2.72 6.28
CA VAL A 104 8.55 2.48 6.89
C VAL A 104 9.68 3.00 6.01
N ALA A 105 9.59 2.84 4.69
CA ALA A 105 10.60 3.35 3.76
C ALA A 105 10.88 4.87 3.92
N PRO A 106 9.87 5.77 3.84
CA PRO A 106 10.10 7.18 4.09
C PRO A 106 10.46 7.48 5.54
N ALA A 107 9.97 6.73 6.53
CA ALA A 107 10.37 6.90 7.92
C ALA A 107 11.88 6.71 8.10
N MET A 108 12.47 5.74 7.40
CA MET A 108 13.92 5.49 7.41
C MET A 108 14.69 6.55 6.62
N GLU A 109 14.21 6.90 5.42
CA GLU A 109 14.89 7.85 4.53
C GLU A 109 14.95 9.25 5.15
N PHE A 110 13.83 9.73 5.69
CA PHE A 110 13.69 11.06 6.25
C PHE A 110 14.07 11.13 7.74
N LYS A 111 14.64 10.06 8.31
CA LYS A 111 15.14 10.07 9.71
C LYS A 111 16.15 11.19 9.96
N LYS A 112 16.95 11.55 8.95
CA LYS A 112 17.94 12.65 9.03
C LYS A 112 17.32 14.03 9.22
N GLU A 113 16.05 14.22 8.85
CA GLU A 113 15.30 15.46 9.04
C GLU A 113 14.68 15.57 10.45
N GLY A 114 14.94 14.58 11.32
CA GLY A 114 14.45 14.53 12.70
C GLY A 114 13.08 13.85 12.84
N PHE A 115 12.67 13.60 14.08
CA PHE A 115 11.47 12.80 14.36
C PHE A 115 10.16 13.49 14.01
N VAL A 116 10.08 14.82 14.16
CA VAL A 116 8.83 15.57 13.94
C VAL A 116 8.70 15.97 12.46
N PHE A 117 9.65 16.76 11.96
CA PHE A 117 9.59 17.30 10.60
C PHE A 117 9.95 16.27 9.51
N GLY A 118 10.77 15.27 9.84
CA GLY A 118 11.10 14.16 8.95
C GLY A 118 10.15 12.97 9.13
N VAL A 119 10.41 12.15 10.14
CA VAL A 119 9.75 10.85 10.33
C VAL A 119 8.23 10.98 10.42
N ALA A 120 7.72 11.73 11.41
CA ALA A 120 6.28 11.82 11.65
C ALA A 120 5.54 12.49 10.49
N ALA A 121 6.05 13.62 9.98
CA ALA A 121 5.42 14.34 8.87
C ALA A 121 5.32 13.45 7.62
N LYS A 122 6.40 12.73 7.26
CA LYS A 122 6.43 11.91 6.04
C LYS A 122 5.57 10.66 6.17
N MET A 123 5.59 9.98 7.32
CA MET A 123 4.65 8.88 7.59
C MET A 123 3.19 9.35 7.48
N PHE A 124 2.88 10.56 7.96
CA PHE A 124 1.54 11.12 7.91
C PHE A 124 1.08 11.53 6.50
N THR A 125 1.99 11.83 5.56
CA THR A 125 1.59 12.08 4.16
C THR A 125 0.91 10.89 3.49
N ILE A 126 1.17 9.67 3.98
CA ILE A 126 0.56 8.44 3.50
C ILE A 126 -0.62 8.03 4.40
N ALA A 127 -0.41 8.01 5.72
CA ALA A 127 -1.46 7.62 6.67
C ALA A 127 -2.63 8.63 6.74
N GLY A 128 -2.34 9.92 6.59
CA GLY A 128 -3.32 11.01 6.67
C GLY A 128 -4.46 10.87 5.68
N PRO A 129 -4.19 10.75 4.35
CA PRO A 129 -5.22 10.48 3.36
C PRO A 129 -6.06 9.24 3.68
N VAL A 130 -5.42 8.14 4.11
CA VAL A 130 -6.14 6.90 4.46
C VAL A 130 -7.11 7.12 5.62
N LEU A 131 -6.69 7.83 6.67
CA LEU A 131 -7.54 8.16 7.81
C LEU A 131 -8.70 9.08 7.41
N VAL A 132 -8.42 10.15 6.64
CA VAL A 132 -9.44 11.12 6.22
C VAL A 132 -10.51 10.45 5.36
N TYR A 133 -10.12 9.68 4.34
CA TYR A 133 -11.07 9.02 3.46
C TYR A 133 -11.74 7.81 4.13
N GLY A 134 -11.02 7.06 4.95
CA GLY A 134 -11.57 5.91 5.68
C GLY A 134 -12.62 6.31 6.71
N ILE A 135 -12.29 7.25 7.60
CA ILE A 135 -13.23 7.73 8.64
C ILE A 135 -14.31 8.62 8.02
N GLY A 136 -13.96 9.48 7.06
CA GLY A 136 -14.93 10.32 6.38
C GLY A 136 -16.01 9.51 5.65
N SER A 137 -15.60 8.47 4.90
CA SER A 137 -16.56 7.60 4.22
C SER A 137 -17.41 6.78 5.19
N SER A 138 -16.85 6.29 6.30
CA SER A 138 -17.61 5.54 7.30
C SER A 138 -18.70 6.38 7.95
N ILE A 139 -18.43 7.67 8.23
CA ILE A 139 -19.44 8.62 8.73
C ILE A 139 -20.55 8.83 7.71
N ILE A 140 -20.21 9.07 6.43
CA ILE A 140 -21.21 9.28 5.37
C ILE A 140 -22.11 8.05 5.24
N VAL A 141 -21.53 6.85 5.17
CA VAL A 141 -22.29 5.60 5.07
C VAL A 141 -23.13 5.37 6.32
N GLY A 142 -22.59 5.65 7.51
CA GLY A 142 -23.33 5.55 8.77
C GLY A 142 -24.55 6.47 8.83
N ILE A 143 -24.44 7.70 8.33
CA ILE A 143 -25.57 8.64 8.23
C ILE A 143 -26.63 8.11 7.26
N ILE A 144 -26.22 7.63 6.07
CA ILE A 144 -27.15 7.05 5.09
C ILE A 144 -27.90 5.86 5.69
N TYR A 145 -27.19 4.94 6.35
CA TYR A 145 -27.77 3.77 6.99
C TYR A 145 -28.76 4.14 8.11
N TYR A 146 -28.43 5.15 8.92
CA TYR A 146 -29.32 5.66 9.96
C TYR A 146 -30.65 6.14 9.38
N PHE A 147 -30.61 6.96 8.32
CA PHE A 147 -31.85 7.43 7.67
C PHE A 147 -32.62 6.31 6.99
N MET A 148 -31.95 5.34 6.37
CA MET A 148 -32.63 4.17 5.77
C MET A 148 -33.28 3.24 6.79
N THR A 149 -32.80 3.22 8.03
CA THR A 149 -33.36 2.38 9.09
C THR A 149 -34.50 3.09 9.84
N LEU A 150 -34.51 4.42 9.82
CA LEU A 150 -35.53 5.25 10.48
C LEU A 150 -36.83 5.38 9.66
N PHE A 151 -36.77 5.22 8.33
CA PHE A 151 -37.90 5.24 7.40
C PHE A 151 -38.21 3.84 6.86
#